data_AF-U6L4Y7-F1
#
_entry.id   AF-U6L4Y7-F1
#
_cell.length_a   1.000
_cell.length_b   1.000
_cell.length_c   1.000
_cell.angle_alpha   90.00
_cell.angle_beta   90.00
_cell.angle_gamma   90.00
#
_symmetry.space_group_name_H-M   'P 1'
#
loop_
_entity.id
_entity.type
_entity.pdbx_description
1 polymer ?
#
loop_
_entity_poly.entity_id
_entity_poly.type
_entity_poly.pdbx_seq_one_letter_code
_entity_poly.pdbx_strand_id
1 'polypeptide(L)'
;MVHLRALALPLCLCYCLGQASAFRFQQPARLLPSPEGLQQQQQQQRSLVPAAAAAAAKAGEQRAPTAAAAAAAAAAADDELPASILDVPPSFFKGKRVLVRGDLNVAVIENSSSSSSSSSSSSSYYRVTDDTRMRALEPTLRYLLDAGARVLLLSHFKDPKLPQQQQQQQQQMQQLQQQYSLRFLQQPLQQMLKTPVKFAPDCVGEETEELSEQLKEGEVLLLENVRLREGEKSNSEGLGFALSQLFDVYVNDAFGALHRQHASMVAAAAAAQQQHKPALAGLLLLKELQAIQGALSRPARPVCWIVGGLKVSSKALLLQHLLEVSEKGDKVLIGGCMALTFLKSRNFETGNSLVEDSQLQTCREIEAAAAAKGVSLLLPEDFVLGPAAAADAAAAGTAAAAAGVPPHLMALDHGPLTNQRFAAAIRDSKTIVWSANPKP
;
A
#
# COMPACT_ATOMS: atom_id res chain seq x y z
N MET A 1 -19.39 9.46 14.95
CA MET A 1 -18.30 8.46 14.99
C MET A 1 -17.38 8.73 13.82
N VAL A 2 -16.23 9.35 14.04
CA VAL A 2 -15.25 9.67 12.99
C VAL A 2 -14.32 8.46 12.85
N HIS A 3 -14.38 7.76 11.73
CA HIS A 3 -13.41 6.71 11.40
C HIS A 3 -12.09 7.35 10.97
N LEU A 4 -11.21 7.65 11.93
CA LEU A 4 -9.81 7.93 11.65
C LEU A 4 -9.14 6.63 11.20
N ARG A 5 -8.70 6.55 9.94
CA ARG A 5 -7.73 5.54 9.47
C ARG A 5 -6.46 6.26 9.04
N ALA A 6 -5.33 5.89 9.65
CA ALA A 6 -4.03 6.41 9.30
C ALA A 6 -3.64 5.89 7.91
N LEU A 7 -3.73 6.76 6.91
CA LEU A 7 -3.26 6.47 5.56
C LEU A 7 -1.82 6.96 5.39
N ALA A 8 -0.92 6.06 4.98
CA ALA A 8 0.44 6.40 4.59
C ALA A 8 0.43 7.08 3.21
N LEU A 9 0.02 8.36 3.17
CA LEU A 9 -0.40 9.06 1.97
C LEU A 9 0.69 9.80 1.13
N PRO A 10 1.84 10.27 1.66
CA PRO A 10 2.60 11.31 0.95
C PRO A 10 3.39 10.81 -0.29
N LEU A 11 3.69 9.52 -0.38
CA LEU A 11 4.40 8.92 -1.52
C LEU A 11 3.52 8.00 -2.39
N CYS A 12 2.41 7.48 -1.85
CA CYS A 12 1.45 6.71 -2.66
C CYS A 12 0.55 7.62 -3.50
N LEU A 13 0.26 8.88 -3.14
CA LEU A 13 -0.64 9.71 -3.96
C LEU A 13 -0.15 9.93 -5.40
N CYS A 14 1.07 10.46 -5.57
CA CYS A 14 1.64 10.72 -6.89
C CYS A 14 2.04 9.42 -7.61
N TYR A 15 2.40 8.38 -6.85
CA TYR A 15 2.87 7.11 -7.42
C TYR A 15 1.73 6.18 -7.79
N CYS A 16 0.67 6.09 -6.98
CA CYS A 16 -0.47 5.19 -7.19
C CYS A 16 -1.38 5.70 -8.35
N LEU A 17 -1.51 7.02 -8.55
CA LEU A 17 -2.19 7.59 -9.73
C LEU A 17 -1.36 7.45 -11.03
N GLY A 18 -0.04 7.64 -10.97
CA GLY A 18 0.84 7.41 -12.12
C GLY A 18 1.01 5.93 -12.48
N GLN A 19 1.01 5.03 -11.51
CA GLN A 19 1.19 3.58 -11.72
C GLN A 19 -0.10 2.87 -12.13
N ALA A 20 -1.29 3.45 -11.93
CA ALA A 20 -2.53 2.94 -12.51
C ALA A 20 -2.44 2.82 -14.04
N SER A 21 -1.63 3.66 -14.69
CA SER A 21 -1.34 3.56 -16.13
C SER A 21 -0.49 2.33 -16.52
N ALA A 22 0.37 1.84 -15.62
CA ALA A 22 1.14 0.59 -15.78
C ALA A 22 0.32 -0.65 -15.35
N PHE A 23 -0.69 -0.44 -14.49
CA PHE A 23 -1.69 -1.41 -14.07
C PHE A 23 -2.95 -1.25 -14.93
N ARG A 24 -2.90 -1.64 -16.21
CA ARG A 24 -4.12 -1.71 -17.02
C ARG A 24 -5.01 -2.85 -16.53
N PHE A 25 -5.75 -2.68 -15.45
CA PHE A 25 -6.89 -3.54 -15.16
C PHE A 25 -7.82 -3.54 -16.38
N GLN A 26 -8.43 -4.68 -16.69
CA GLN A 26 -9.31 -4.77 -17.86
C GLN A 26 -10.45 -3.74 -17.70
N GLN A 27 -10.76 -3.02 -18.77
CA GLN A 27 -11.99 -2.23 -18.81
C GLN A 27 -13.20 -3.19 -18.78
N PRO A 28 -14.32 -2.83 -18.13
CA PRO A 28 -15.49 -3.70 -17.95
C PRO A 28 -15.99 -4.34 -19.26
N ALA A 29 -15.84 -3.64 -20.38
CA ALA A 29 -16.33 -4.06 -21.69
C ALA A 29 -15.57 -5.24 -22.35
N ARG A 30 -14.47 -5.76 -21.77
CA ARG A 30 -13.68 -6.87 -22.35
C ARG A 30 -13.68 -8.17 -21.53
N LEU A 31 -14.51 -8.28 -20.49
CA LEU A 31 -14.45 -9.38 -19.51
C LEU A 31 -15.07 -10.72 -19.99
N LEU A 32 -15.74 -10.76 -21.15
CA LEU A 32 -16.36 -11.97 -21.68
C LEU A 32 -15.94 -12.20 -23.15
N PRO A 33 -15.39 -13.38 -23.51
CA PRO A 33 -15.19 -13.71 -24.92
C PRO A 33 -16.56 -13.84 -25.61
N SER A 34 -16.66 -13.32 -26.83
CA SER A 34 -17.83 -13.59 -27.69
C SER A 34 -17.92 -15.09 -27.99
N PRO A 35 -19.12 -15.63 -28.30
CA PRO A 35 -19.30 -17.05 -28.63
C PRO A 35 -18.36 -17.55 -29.75
N GLU A 36 -18.00 -16.66 -30.69
CA GLU A 36 -17.05 -16.93 -31.78
C GLU A 36 -15.60 -17.06 -31.30
N GLY A 37 -15.21 -16.30 -30.25
CA GLY A 37 -13.88 -16.38 -29.64
C GLY A 37 -13.59 -17.72 -28.96
N LEU A 38 -14.63 -18.37 -28.41
CA LEU A 38 -14.53 -19.71 -27.80
C LEU A 38 -14.26 -20.81 -28.83
N GLN A 39 -14.80 -20.69 -30.05
CA GLN A 39 -14.56 -21.66 -31.13
C GLN A 39 -13.16 -21.52 -31.72
N GLN A 40 -12.65 -20.29 -31.86
CA GLN A 40 -11.29 -20.05 -32.35
C GLN A 40 -10.21 -20.49 -31.33
N GLN A 41 -10.46 -20.32 -30.03
CA GLN A 41 -9.56 -20.83 -28.98
C GLN A 41 -9.45 -22.36 -29.00
N GLN A 42 -10.55 -23.08 -29.23
CA GLN A 42 -10.53 -24.55 -29.34
C GLN A 42 -9.82 -25.06 -30.61
N GLN A 43 -9.83 -24.28 -31.70
CA GLN A 43 -9.09 -24.61 -32.92
C GLN A 43 -7.59 -24.30 -32.81
N GLN A 44 -7.21 -23.19 -32.17
CA GLN A 44 -5.79 -22.81 -32.00
C GLN A 44 -5.04 -23.69 -30.99
N GLN A 45 -5.72 -24.24 -29.98
CA GLN A 45 -5.11 -25.16 -29.00
C GLN A 45 -4.78 -26.56 -29.59
N ARG A 46 -5.24 -26.89 -30.81
CA ARG A 46 -4.97 -28.18 -31.44
C ARG A 46 -3.78 -28.19 -32.40
N SER A 47 -3.12 -27.05 -32.66
CA SER A 47 -2.15 -26.96 -33.76
C SER A 47 -0.78 -26.38 -33.42
N LEU A 48 -0.36 -26.23 -32.17
CA LEU A 48 0.95 -25.65 -31.86
C LEU A 48 1.66 -26.26 -30.64
N VAL A 49 2.47 -27.29 -30.90
CA VAL A 49 3.81 -27.56 -30.30
C VAL A 49 4.60 -28.38 -31.35
N PRO A 50 5.93 -28.18 -31.60
CA PRO A 50 6.88 -27.29 -30.93
C PRO A 50 7.59 -26.29 -31.87
N ALA A 51 7.88 -25.09 -31.36
CA ALA A 51 9.09 -24.32 -31.71
C ALA A 51 9.31 -23.21 -30.67
N ALA A 52 9.83 -23.61 -29.50
CA ALA A 52 10.51 -22.69 -28.60
C ALA A 52 12.01 -22.67 -28.96
N ALA A 53 12.65 -21.53 -28.71
CA ALA A 53 14.09 -21.22 -28.85
C ALA A 53 14.55 -20.61 -30.19
N ALA A 54 14.44 -19.27 -30.30
CA ALA A 54 15.47 -18.36 -30.86
C ALA A 54 14.89 -16.94 -31.12
N ALA A 55 14.83 -16.07 -30.10
CA ALA A 55 14.67 -14.62 -30.32
C ALA A 55 15.09 -13.76 -29.11
N ALA A 56 16.02 -14.23 -28.28
CA ALA A 56 16.62 -13.42 -27.21
C ALA A 56 17.98 -12.88 -27.67
N ALA A 57 17.98 -11.92 -28.61
CA ALA A 57 19.15 -11.09 -28.94
C ALA A 57 18.75 -9.95 -29.89
N LYS A 58 18.29 -8.83 -29.32
CA LYS A 58 18.40 -7.42 -29.80
C LYS A 58 17.21 -6.58 -29.33
N ALA A 59 17.36 -5.95 -28.18
CA ALA A 59 16.72 -4.66 -27.89
C ALA A 59 17.56 -3.97 -26.80
N GLY A 60 18.45 -3.09 -27.23
CA GLY A 60 19.24 -2.22 -26.37
C GLY A 60 18.41 -1.04 -25.86
N GLU A 61 18.78 -0.59 -24.67
CA GLU A 61 18.57 0.74 -24.08
C GLU A 61 17.24 1.44 -24.42
N GLN A 62 16.22 1.20 -23.60
CA GLN A 62 15.15 2.18 -23.40
C GLN A 62 15.43 2.97 -22.12
N ARG A 63 15.71 4.27 -22.30
CA ARG A 63 15.86 5.27 -21.24
C ARG A 63 14.60 5.30 -20.36
N ALA A 64 14.80 5.28 -19.04
CA ALA A 64 13.74 5.53 -18.07
C ALA A 64 13.05 6.89 -18.36
N PRO A 65 11.70 6.97 -18.26
CA PRO A 65 10.99 8.23 -18.48
C PRO A 65 11.38 9.26 -17.42
N THR A 66 11.49 10.52 -17.83
CA THR A 66 11.73 11.64 -16.92
C THR A 66 10.53 11.84 -15.99
N ALA A 67 10.75 12.41 -14.80
CA ALA A 67 9.70 12.68 -13.82
C ALA A 67 8.51 13.49 -14.42
N ALA A 68 8.77 14.33 -15.42
CA ALA A 68 7.75 15.07 -16.15
C ALA A 68 6.88 14.18 -17.08
N ALA A 69 7.46 13.15 -17.69
CA ALA A 69 6.73 12.19 -18.51
C ALA A 69 5.89 11.22 -17.66
N ALA A 70 6.38 10.86 -16.47
CA ALA A 70 5.60 10.09 -15.49
C ALA A 70 4.42 10.91 -14.92
N ALA A 71 4.60 12.21 -14.70
CA ALA A 71 3.53 13.12 -14.28
C ALA A 71 2.48 13.35 -15.39
N ALA A 72 2.91 13.46 -16.65
CA ALA A 72 2.01 13.55 -17.79
C ALA A 72 1.21 12.25 -18.04
N ALA A 73 1.82 11.08 -17.80
CA ALA A 73 1.12 9.80 -17.85
C ALA A 73 0.12 9.60 -16.68
N ALA A 74 0.42 10.15 -15.49
CA ALA A 74 -0.51 10.18 -14.36
C ALA A 74 -1.71 11.10 -14.60
N ALA A 75 -1.51 12.21 -15.32
CA ALA A 75 -2.57 13.13 -15.71
C ALA A 75 -3.48 12.57 -16.83
N ALA A 76 -3.04 11.51 -17.52
CA ALA A 76 -3.75 10.86 -18.63
C ALA A 76 -4.36 9.49 -18.26
N ALA A 77 -4.24 9.05 -16.99
CA ALA A 77 -5.00 7.91 -16.51
C ALA A 77 -6.47 8.32 -16.40
N ASP A 78 -7.34 7.74 -17.21
CA ASP A 78 -8.78 7.93 -17.13
C ASP A 78 -9.23 7.77 -15.66
N ASP A 79 -10.12 8.66 -15.21
CA ASP A 79 -10.74 8.73 -13.87
C ASP A 79 -11.65 7.50 -13.59
N GLU A 80 -11.34 6.35 -14.17
CA GLU A 80 -12.08 5.09 -14.06
C GLU A 80 -11.36 4.13 -13.11
N LEU A 81 -12.13 3.58 -12.17
CA LEU A 81 -11.65 2.54 -11.27
C LEU A 81 -11.35 1.25 -12.04
N PRO A 82 -10.39 0.44 -11.57
CA PRO A 82 -10.12 -0.84 -12.17
C PRO A 82 -11.32 -1.78 -12.07
N ALA A 83 -11.50 -2.67 -13.06
CA ALA A 83 -12.45 -3.77 -12.93
C ALA A 83 -12.14 -4.58 -11.67
N SER A 84 -13.19 -4.92 -10.96
CA SER A 84 -13.18 -5.55 -9.66
C SER A 84 -13.91 -6.89 -9.70
N ILE A 85 -13.79 -7.63 -8.59
CA ILE A 85 -14.54 -8.88 -8.42
C ILE A 85 -16.07 -8.69 -8.41
N LEU A 86 -16.56 -7.45 -8.27
CA LEU A 86 -17.99 -7.11 -8.32
C LEU A 86 -18.50 -6.87 -9.75
N ASP A 87 -17.60 -6.65 -10.71
CA ASP A 87 -17.96 -6.38 -12.12
C ASP A 87 -18.21 -7.67 -12.92
N VAL A 88 -18.03 -8.83 -12.29
CA VAL A 88 -18.34 -10.15 -12.85
C VAL A 88 -19.31 -10.89 -11.94
N PRO A 89 -20.24 -11.70 -12.48
CA PRO A 89 -21.21 -12.43 -11.66
C PRO A 89 -20.50 -13.46 -10.77
N PRO A 90 -20.97 -13.74 -9.55
CA PRO A 90 -20.33 -14.72 -8.66
C PRO A 90 -20.13 -16.10 -9.30
N SER A 91 -21.06 -16.55 -10.15
CA SER A 91 -20.96 -17.81 -10.90
C SER A 91 -19.71 -17.91 -11.79
N PHE A 92 -19.10 -16.78 -12.13
CA PHE A 92 -17.83 -16.72 -12.87
C PHE A 92 -16.68 -17.38 -12.12
N PHE A 93 -16.66 -17.32 -10.79
CA PHE A 93 -15.56 -17.81 -9.97
C PHE A 93 -15.69 -19.29 -9.60
N LYS A 94 -16.86 -19.88 -9.80
CA LYS A 94 -17.13 -21.27 -9.43
C LYS A 94 -16.12 -22.22 -10.08
N GLY A 95 -15.44 -23.00 -9.25
CA GLY A 95 -14.43 -23.98 -9.69
C GLY A 95 -13.10 -23.38 -10.14
N LYS A 96 -12.98 -22.06 -10.28
CA LYS A 96 -11.75 -21.41 -10.75
C LYS A 96 -10.73 -21.26 -9.64
N ARG A 97 -9.45 -21.39 -10.01
CA ARG A 97 -8.31 -21.05 -9.17
C ARG A 97 -8.10 -19.55 -9.20
N VAL A 98 -8.29 -18.89 -8.07
CA VAL A 98 -8.19 -17.43 -7.95
C VAL A 98 -7.01 -17.09 -7.07
N LEU A 99 -5.96 -16.49 -7.66
CA LEU A 99 -4.83 -15.98 -6.89
C LEU A 99 -5.19 -14.60 -6.33
N VAL A 100 -5.23 -14.49 -5.01
CA VAL A 100 -5.46 -13.24 -4.29
C VAL A 100 -4.12 -12.76 -3.72
N ARG A 101 -3.60 -11.66 -4.26
CA ARG A 101 -2.47 -10.94 -3.68
C ARG A 101 -2.97 -10.03 -2.56
N GLY A 102 -2.89 -10.52 -1.32
CA GLY A 102 -3.32 -9.79 -0.12
C GLY A 102 -2.14 -9.23 0.69
N ASP A 103 -2.40 -8.26 1.58
CA ASP A 103 -1.39 -7.74 2.50
C ASP A 103 -1.51 -8.43 3.87
N LEU A 104 -0.66 -9.42 4.14
CA LEU A 104 -0.63 -10.20 5.38
C LEU A 104 0.64 -9.94 6.19
N ASN A 105 1.30 -8.81 5.97
CA ASN A 105 2.43 -8.38 6.78
C ASN A 105 1.95 -7.86 8.14
N VAL A 106 1.42 -8.76 8.97
CA VAL A 106 0.81 -8.49 10.28
C VAL A 106 1.85 -8.24 11.37
N ALA A 107 1.46 -7.53 12.42
CA ALA A 107 2.28 -7.40 13.61
C ALA A 107 2.26 -8.71 14.41
N VAL A 108 3.44 -9.13 14.87
CA VAL A 108 3.62 -10.39 15.59
C VAL A 108 4.58 -10.20 16.76
N ILE A 109 4.43 -11.06 17.77
CA ILE A 109 5.49 -11.32 18.75
C ILE A 109 6.17 -12.63 18.36
N GLU A 110 7.50 -12.62 18.40
CA GLU A 110 8.30 -13.83 18.25
C GLU A 110 8.50 -14.46 19.62
N ASN A 111 8.00 -15.69 19.79
CA ASN A 111 8.26 -16.46 20.98
C ASN A 111 9.39 -17.45 20.68
N SER A 112 10.54 -17.24 21.31
CA SER A 112 11.58 -18.26 21.39
C SER A 112 11.31 -19.12 22.62
N SER A 113 10.87 -20.35 22.44
CA SER A 113 10.86 -21.32 23.52
C SER A 113 12.30 -21.72 23.83
N SER A 114 12.92 -21.05 24.79
CA SER A 114 14.13 -21.51 25.47
C SER A 114 13.77 -22.60 26.49
N SER A 115 13.19 -23.71 26.03
CA SER A 115 13.10 -24.90 26.86
C SER A 115 14.45 -25.62 26.82
N SER A 116 15.19 -25.46 27.91
CA SER A 116 16.35 -26.26 28.31
C SER A 116 15.98 -27.75 28.41
N SER A 117 15.92 -28.42 27.28
CA SER A 117 15.88 -29.88 27.21
C SER A 117 16.27 -30.28 25.79
N SER A 118 17.42 -30.94 25.70
CA SER A 118 18.07 -31.45 24.52
C SER A 118 17.11 -32.13 23.53
N SER A 119 16.75 -31.41 22.47
CA SER A 119 16.32 -31.96 21.17
C SER A 119 16.32 -30.83 20.15
N SER A 120 17.08 -31.01 19.08
CA SER A 120 17.35 -30.03 18.03
C SER A 120 16.10 -29.67 17.23
N SER A 121 15.47 -28.54 17.57
CA SER A 121 14.75 -27.64 16.64
C SER A 121 14.23 -26.43 17.43
N SER A 122 14.96 -25.32 17.40
CA SER A 122 14.45 -24.03 17.88
C SER A 122 13.36 -23.54 16.93
N SER A 123 12.13 -23.99 17.11
CA SER A 123 10.98 -23.44 16.38
C SER A 123 10.57 -22.12 17.05
N SER A 124 11.13 -21.00 16.60
CA SER A 124 10.51 -19.69 16.83
C SER A 124 9.10 -19.72 16.23
N TYR A 125 8.07 -19.47 17.02
CA TYR A 125 6.71 -19.34 16.50
C TYR A 125 6.24 -17.90 16.64
N TYR A 126 5.64 -17.39 15.57
CA TYR A 126 5.01 -16.07 15.56
C TYR A 126 3.59 -16.16 16.08
N ARG A 127 3.25 -15.27 17.01
CA ARG A 127 1.87 -15.03 17.42
C ARG A 127 1.41 -13.68 16.89
N VAL A 128 0.30 -13.67 16.16
CA VAL A 128 -0.34 -12.42 15.68
C VAL A 128 -0.78 -11.58 16.86
N THR A 129 -0.36 -10.32 16.90
CA THR A 129 -0.78 -9.33 17.91
C THR A 129 -1.75 -8.29 17.36
N ASP A 130 -1.70 -8.05 16.04
CA ASP A 130 -2.67 -7.21 15.34
C ASP A 130 -3.09 -7.90 14.04
N ASP A 131 -4.35 -8.34 14.00
CA ASP A 131 -4.98 -9.04 12.89
C ASP A 131 -5.72 -8.08 11.92
N THR A 132 -5.58 -6.76 12.09
CA THR A 132 -6.30 -5.75 11.30
C THR A 132 -6.15 -5.97 9.79
N ARG A 133 -4.97 -6.36 9.32
CA ARG A 133 -4.72 -6.65 7.90
C ARG A 133 -5.43 -7.91 7.40
N MET A 134 -5.51 -8.95 8.24
CA MET A 134 -6.25 -10.17 7.91
C MET A 134 -7.75 -9.88 7.81
N ARG A 135 -8.32 -9.18 8.81
CA ARG A 135 -9.73 -8.77 8.81
C ARG A 135 -10.06 -7.82 7.66
N ALA A 136 -9.11 -7.01 7.20
CA ALA A 136 -9.30 -6.14 6.04
C ALA A 136 -9.40 -6.94 4.72
N LEU A 137 -8.71 -8.08 4.62
CA LEU A 137 -8.73 -8.97 3.45
C LEU A 137 -9.90 -9.96 3.45
N GLU A 138 -10.42 -10.29 4.63
CA GLU A 138 -11.52 -11.25 4.86
C GLU A 138 -12.73 -11.07 3.92
N PRO A 139 -13.24 -9.85 3.62
CA PRO A 139 -14.39 -9.68 2.75
C PRO A 139 -14.16 -10.21 1.33
N THR A 140 -12.97 -9.96 0.75
CA THR A 140 -12.60 -10.46 -0.58
C THR A 140 -12.51 -11.98 -0.59
N LEU A 141 -11.89 -12.57 0.44
CA LEU A 141 -11.75 -14.02 0.55
C LEU A 141 -13.12 -14.70 0.68
N ARG A 142 -14.00 -14.19 1.55
CA ARG A 142 -15.35 -14.73 1.71
C ARG A 142 -16.16 -14.66 0.43
N TYR A 143 -16.16 -13.51 -0.25
CA TYR A 143 -16.87 -13.34 -1.52
C TYR A 143 -16.47 -14.41 -2.54
N LEU A 144 -15.16 -14.67 -2.68
CA LEU A 144 -14.65 -15.67 -3.61
C LEU A 144 -14.98 -17.11 -3.16
N LEU A 145 -14.85 -17.41 -1.87
CA LEU A 145 -15.17 -18.73 -1.32
C LEU A 145 -16.66 -19.06 -1.45
N ASP A 146 -17.54 -18.11 -1.12
CA ASP A 146 -19.00 -18.25 -1.26
C ASP A 146 -19.41 -18.42 -2.72
N ALA A 147 -18.65 -17.84 -3.65
CA ALA A 147 -18.81 -18.02 -5.09
C ALA A 147 -18.29 -19.37 -5.62
N GLY A 148 -17.73 -20.23 -4.76
CA GLY A 148 -17.18 -21.54 -5.11
C GLY A 148 -15.78 -21.49 -5.74
N ALA A 149 -15.02 -20.41 -5.53
CA ALA A 149 -13.64 -20.33 -5.97
C ALA A 149 -12.72 -21.27 -5.17
N ARG A 150 -11.59 -21.63 -5.79
CA ARG A 150 -10.44 -22.28 -5.16
C ARG A 150 -9.42 -21.18 -4.92
N VAL A 151 -9.25 -20.72 -3.68
CA VAL A 151 -8.51 -19.48 -3.41
C VAL A 151 -7.04 -19.77 -3.13
N LEU A 152 -6.13 -19.20 -3.91
CA LEU A 152 -4.70 -19.17 -3.62
C LEU A 152 -4.37 -17.81 -3.00
N LEU A 153 -3.81 -17.80 -1.79
CA LEU A 153 -3.51 -16.59 -1.07
C LEU A 153 -2.00 -16.33 -1.06
N LEU A 154 -1.57 -15.24 -1.69
CA LEU A 154 -0.18 -14.83 -1.80
C LEU A 154 0.07 -13.54 -1.01
N SER A 155 1.13 -13.52 -0.22
CA SER A 155 1.57 -12.31 0.46
C SER A 155 3.08 -12.26 0.69
N HIS A 156 3.51 -11.18 1.32
CA HIS A 156 4.86 -11.02 1.83
C HIS A 156 4.84 -10.87 3.35
N PHE A 157 5.91 -11.29 4.00
CA PHE A 157 6.14 -11.05 5.41
C PHE A 157 7.54 -10.49 5.65
N LYS A 158 7.60 -9.35 6.35
CA LYS A 158 8.81 -8.56 6.56
C LYS A 158 9.62 -8.37 5.27
N ASP A 159 10.94 -8.26 5.38
CA ASP A 159 11.84 -8.00 4.25
C ASP A 159 13.11 -8.88 4.32
N PRO A 160 13.01 -10.18 3.98
CA PRO A 160 14.18 -11.07 4.01
C PRO A 160 15.28 -10.56 3.08
N LYS A 161 16.53 -10.72 3.52
CA LYS A 161 17.73 -10.44 2.73
C LYS A 161 18.22 -11.75 2.14
N LEU A 162 17.95 -11.95 0.85
CA LEU A 162 18.33 -13.18 0.16
C LEU A 162 19.87 -13.31 0.07
N PRO A 163 20.42 -14.53 0.21
CA PRO A 163 21.85 -14.78 0.07
C PRO A 163 22.34 -14.44 -1.35
N GLN A 164 23.46 -13.73 -1.44
CA GLN A 164 24.10 -13.41 -2.73
C GLN A 164 25.22 -14.40 -3.09
N GLN A 165 25.74 -15.13 -2.10
CA GLN A 165 26.86 -16.06 -2.28
C GLN A 165 26.34 -17.49 -2.41
N GLN A 166 26.89 -18.26 -3.36
CA GLN A 166 26.49 -19.65 -3.61
C GLN A 166 26.92 -20.58 -2.46
N GLN A 167 28.04 -20.28 -1.80
CA GLN A 167 28.49 -21.06 -0.64
C GLN A 167 27.50 -20.89 0.51
N GLN A 168 26.97 -22.00 1.03
CA GLN A 168 25.97 -22.07 2.10
C GLN A 168 24.59 -21.47 1.75
N GLN A 169 24.31 -21.19 0.47
CA GLN A 169 23.03 -20.63 0.05
C GLN A 169 21.84 -21.46 0.55
N GLN A 170 21.94 -22.80 0.47
CA GLN A 170 20.86 -23.70 0.88
C GLN A 170 20.57 -23.62 2.39
N GLN A 171 21.60 -23.57 3.23
CA GLN A 171 21.44 -23.45 4.69
C GLN A 171 20.87 -22.07 5.07
N GLN A 172 21.35 -21.00 4.43
CA GLN A 172 20.83 -19.65 4.67
C GLN A 172 19.38 -19.51 4.20
N MET A 173 19.02 -20.10 3.05
CA MET A 173 17.64 -20.10 2.58
C MET A 173 16.70 -20.86 3.52
N GLN A 174 17.14 -22.00 4.08
CA GLN A 174 16.35 -22.71 5.10
C GLN A 174 16.15 -21.86 6.37
N GLN A 175 17.18 -21.16 6.83
CA GLN A 175 17.05 -20.24 7.97
C GLN A 175 16.08 -19.08 7.66
N LEU A 176 16.17 -18.50 6.47
CA LEU A 176 15.25 -17.44 6.04
C LEU A 176 13.81 -17.97 5.93
N GLN A 177 13.60 -19.17 5.39
CA GLN A 177 12.29 -19.80 5.37
C GLN A 177 11.75 -19.94 6.80
N GLN A 178 12.53 -20.45 7.75
CA GLN A 178 12.09 -20.55 9.15
C GLN A 178 11.71 -19.19 9.77
N GLN A 179 12.50 -18.15 9.50
CA GLN A 179 12.30 -16.82 10.08
C GLN A 179 11.22 -15.98 9.39
N TYR A 180 10.96 -16.21 8.11
CA TYR A 180 10.10 -15.36 7.29
C TYR A 180 8.93 -16.12 6.66
N SER A 181 8.71 -17.38 7.03
CA SER A 181 7.57 -18.16 6.55
C SER A 181 6.25 -17.53 6.95
N LEU A 182 5.25 -17.67 6.06
CA LEU A 182 3.85 -17.32 6.34
C LEU A 182 3.08 -18.44 7.04
N ARG A 183 3.68 -19.61 7.30
CA ARG A 183 3.00 -20.78 7.88
C ARG A 183 2.26 -20.48 9.18
N PHE A 184 2.77 -19.56 9.99
CA PHE A 184 2.12 -19.14 11.24
C PHE A 184 0.71 -18.55 11.05
N LEU A 185 0.37 -18.08 9.84
CA LEU A 185 -0.95 -17.55 9.51
C LEU A 185 -1.97 -18.63 9.15
N GLN A 186 -1.55 -19.88 8.90
CA GLN A 186 -2.45 -20.94 8.47
C GLN A 186 -3.62 -21.15 9.46
N GLN A 187 -3.31 -21.34 10.74
CA GLN A 187 -4.31 -21.53 11.80
C GLN A 187 -5.17 -20.28 12.03
N PRO A 188 -4.61 -19.07 12.19
CA PRO A 188 -5.38 -17.84 12.27
C PRO A 188 -6.35 -17.61 11.10
N LEU A 189 -5.91 -17.86 9.86
CA LEU A 189 -6.76 -17.71 8.67
C LEU A 189 -7.89 -18.75 8.66
N GLN A 190 -7.59 -20.00 9.02
CA GLN A 190 -8.60 -21.06 9.13
C GLN A 190 -9.67 -20.72 10.16
N GLN A 191 -9.28 -20.16 11.31
CA GLN A 191 -10.22 -19.71 12.35
C GLN A 191 -11.09 -18.55 11.87
N MET A 192 -10.49 -17.57 11.20
CA MET A 192 -11.19 -16.39 10.67
C MET A 192 -12.20 -16.77 9.57
N LEU A 193 -11.79 -17.62 8.63
CA LEU A 193 -12.61 -18.01 7.47
C LEU A 193 -13.59 -19.14 7.79
N LYS A 194 -13.33 -19.93 8.85
CA LYS A 194 -14.05 -21.18 9.17
C LYS A 194 -14.00 -22.20 8.02
N THR A 195 -12.87 -22.20 7.32
CA THR A 195 -12.63 -22.97 6.10
C THR A 195 -11.26 -23.62 6.17
N PRO A 196 -11.07 -24.84 5.64
CA PRO A 196 -9.74 -25.45 5.55
C PRO A 196 -8.73 -24.56 4.82
N VAL A 197 -7.62 -24.24 5.49
CA VAL A 197 -6.48 -23.53 4.89
C VAL A 197 -5.31 -24.49 4.78
N LYS A 198 -4.94 -24.85 3.55
CA LYS A 198 -3.71 -25.59 3.24
C LYS A 198 -2.55 -24.62 3.14
N PHE A 199 -1.33 -25.13 3.24
CA PHE A 199 -0.11 -24.34 3.13
C PHE A 199 0.82 -24.98 2.10
N ALA A 200 1.28 -24.20 1.12
CA ALA A 200 2.26 -24.63 0.13
C ALA A 200 3.70 -24.40 0.66
N PRO A 201 4.65 -25.30 0.36
CA PRO A 201 6.04 -25.15 0.81
C PRO A 201 6.81 -24.04 0.09
N ASP A 202 6.33 -23.59 -1.07
CA ASP A 202 6.83 -22.43 -1.82
C ASP A 202 5.64 -21.64 -2.39
N CYS A 203 5.89 -20.52 -3.08
CA CYS A 203 4.88 -19.77 -3.81
C CYS A 203 4.82 -20.09 -5.31
N VAL A 204 5.77 -20.88 -5.83
CA VAL A 204 5.86 -21.36 -7.21
C VAL A 204 6.55 -22.73 -7.24
N GLY A 205 6.42 -23.47 -8.35
CA GLY A 205 7.07 -24.77 -8.56
C GLY A 205 6.08 -25.93 -8.54
N GLU A 206 6.56 -27.11 -8.97
CA GLU A 206 5.74 -28.29 -9.27
C GLU A 206 4.82 -28.70 -8.11
N GLU A 207 5.35 -28.84 -6.89
CA GLU A 207 4.52 -29.20 -5.72
C GLU A 207 3.44 -28.14 -5.42
N THR A 208 3.73 -26.87 -5.66
CA THR A 208 2.74 -25.78 -5.45
C THR A 208 1.67 -25.78 -6.55
N GLU A 209 2.05 -26.10 -7.79
CA GLU A 209 1.15 -26.28 -8.92
C GLU A 209 0.19 -27.45 -8.66
N GLU A 210 0.70 -28.60 -8.24
CA GLU A 210 -0.11 -29.77 -7.87
C GLU A 210 -1.09 -29.46 -6.73
N LEU A 211 -0.62 -28.78 -5.67
CA LEU A 211 -1.49 -28.37 -4.56
C LEU A 211 -2.59 -27.40 -5.01
N SER A 212 -2.29 -26.52 -5.97
CA SER A 212 -3.27 -25.61 -6.57
C SER A 212 -4.33 -26.38 -7.36
N GLU A 213 -3.94 -27.35 -8.18
CA GLU A 213 -4.85 -28.16 -8.99
C GLU A 213 -5.77 -29.05 -8.14
N GLN A 214 -5.23 -29.60 -7.05
CA GLN A 214 -5.96 -30.45 -6.11
C GLN A 214 -6.83 -29.68 -5.12
N LEU A 215 -6.76 -28.33 -5.11
CA LEU A 215 -7.56 -27.50 -4.23
C LEU A 215 -9.05 -27.64 -4.59
N LYS A 216 -9.90 -27.90 -3.59
CA LYS A 216 -11.35 -28.07 -3.82
C LYS A 216 -12.07 -26.73 -3.75
N GLU A 217 -13.28 -26.68 -4.31
CA GLU A 217 -14.14 -25.50 -4.23
C GLU A 217 -14.35 -25.09 -2.77
N GLY A 218 -14.20 -23.80 -2.49
CA GLY A 218 -14.32 -23.27 -1.14
C GLY A 218 -13.14 -23.61 -0.22
N GLU A 219 -12.02 -24.14 -0.71
CA GLU A 219 -10.77 -24.27 0.06
C GLU A 219 -9.79 -23.12 -0.22
N VAL A 220 -8.87 -22.91 0.72
CA VAL A 220 -7.79 -21.91 0.59
C VAL A 220 -6.43 -22.60 0.60
N LEU A 221 -5.53 -22.20 -0.30
CA LEU A 221 -4.11 -22.52 -0.27
C LEU A 221 -3.31 -21.25 0.03
N LEU A 222 -2.73 -21.18 1.24
CA LEU A 222 -1.77 -20.13 1.58
C LEU A 222 -0.41 -20.48 0.97
N LEU A 223 0.09 -19.60 0.10
CA LEU A 223 1.40 -19.71 -0.51
C LEU A 223 2.48 -19.18 0.44
N GLU A 224 3.70 -19.68 0.28
CA GLU A 224 4.85 -19.19 1.06
C GLU A 224 5.17 -17.72 0.72
N ASN A 225 5.92 -17.05 1.60
CA ASN A 225 6.32 -15.67 1.49
C ASN A 225 7.02 -15.38 0.16
N VAL A 226 6.37 -14.60 -0.71
CA VAL A 226 6.88 -14.30 -2.06
C VAL A 226 8.23 -13.59 -2.06
N ARG A 227 8.61 -12.90 -0.99
CA ARG A 227 9.92 -12.26 -0.85
C ARG A 227 11.07 -13.23 -0.57
N LEU A 228 10.77 -14.50 -0.30
CA LEU A 228 11.78 -15.56 -0.26
C LEU A 228 12.23 -16.00 -1.67
N ARG A 229 11.51 -15.58 -2.72
CA ARG A 229 11.92 -15.81 -4.10
C ARG A 229 12.68 -14.62 -4.64
N GLU A 230 13.83 -14.91 -5.26
CA GLU A 230 14.52 -13.94 -6.10
C GLU A 230 13.59 -13.51 -7.25
N GLY A 231 13.65 -12.24 -7.62
CA GLY A 231 12.80 -11.67 -8.66
C GLY A 231 11.58 -10.90 -8.15
N GLU A 232 11.10 -11.13 -6.92
CA GLU A 232 9.92 -10.42 -6.39
C GLU A 232 10.15 -8.91 -6.34
N LYS A 233 11.26 -8.45 -5.75
CA LYS A 233 11.57 -7.01 -5.61
C LYS A 233 12.00 -6.35 -6.91
N SER A 234 12.49 -7.11 -7.88
CA SER A 234 12.99 -6.63 -9.17
C SER A 234 11.98 -6.73 -10.30
N ASN A 235 10.72 -7.03 -10.00
CA ASN A 235 9.65 -7.22 -10.98
C ASN A 235 9.97 -8.28 -12.06
N SER A 236 10.58 -9.40 -11.66
CA SER A 236 10.98 -10.44 -12.61
C SER A 236 9.78 -10.98 -13.40
N GLU A 237 9.84 -10.85 -14.73
CA GLU A 237 8.85 -11.43 -15.64
C GLU A 237 8.79 -12.95 -15.51
N GLY A 238 9.93 -13.62 -15.28
CA GLY A 238 9.98 -15.06 -15.08
C GLY A 238 9.21 -15.52 -13.83
N LEU A 239 9.33 -14.77 -12.72
CA LEU A 239 8.54 -15.04 -11.52
C LEU A 239 7.05 -14.73 -11.75
N GLY A 240 6.73 -13.64 -12.45
CA GLY A 240 5.36 -13.31 -12.84
C GLY A 240 4.71 -14.40 -13.70
N PHE A 241 5.44 -14.93 -14.69
CA PHE A 241 5.00 -16.03 -15.53
C PHE A 241 4.80 -17.32 -14.74
N ALA A 242 5.73 -17.68 -13.84
CA ALA A 242 5.59 -18.85 -12.98
C ALA A 242 4.35 -18.74 -12.08
N LEU A 243 4.13 -17.59 -11.43
CA LEU A 243 2.92 -17.35 -10.64
C LEU A 243 1.64 -17.49 -11.48
N SER A 244 1.66 -17.02 -12.73
CA SER A 244 0.49 -17.08 -13.62
C SER A 244 0.04 -18.50 -13.95
N GLN A 245 0.90 -19.51 -13.83
CA GLN A 245 0.52 -20.91 -14.07
C GLN A 245 -0.41 -21.47 -13.00
N LEU A 246 -0.37 -20.90 -11.78
CA LEU A 246 -1.10 -21.40 -10.62
C LEU A 246 -2.59 -21.08 -10.64
N PHE A 247 -3.05 -20.14 -11.47
CA PHE A 247 -4.38 -19.57 -11.37
C PHE A 247 -5.06 -19.31 -12.72
N ASP A 248 -6.37 -19.18 -12.67
CA ASP A 248 -7.24 -18.82 -13.80
C ASP A 248 -7.67 -17.34 -13.73
N VAL A 249 -7.68 -16.76 -12.52
CA VAL A 249 -8.00 -15.35 -12.28
C VAL A 249 -6.99 -14.76 -11.29
N TYR A 250 -6.49 -13.56 -11.60
CA TYR A 250 -5.67 -12.77 -10.69
C TYR A 250 -6.52 -11.71 -9.98
N VAL A 251 -6.39 -11.61 -8.66
CA VAL A 251 -7.03 -10.59 -7.84
C VAL A 251 -5.97 -9.87 -7.01
N ASN A 252 -5.87 -8.55 -7.16
CA ASN A 252 -5.02 -7.74 -6.29
C ASN A 252 -5.87 -7.09 -5.20
N ASP A 253 -5.53 -7.35 -3.94
CA ASP A 253 -6.19 -6.75 -2.78
C ASP A 253 -5.18 -6.17 -1.78
N ALA A 254 -3.95 -5.88 -2.23
CA ALA A 254 -2.84 -5.41 -1.42
C ALA A 254 -2.55 -3.91 -1.64
N PHE A 255 -3.48 -3.05 -1.23
CA PHE A 255 -3.34 -1.58 -1.38
C PHE A 255 -1.99 -1.06 -0.85
N GLY A 256 -1.58 -1.50 0.35
CA GLY A 256 -0.33 -1.10 0.99
C GLY A 256 0.94 -1.45 0.20
N ALA A 257 0.86 -2.33 -0.80
CA ALA A 257 1.98 -2.70 -1.67
C ALA A 257 1.88 -2.11 -3.09
N LEU A 258 0.81 -1.41 -3.47
CA LEU A 258 0.60 -0.89 -4.83
C LEU A 258 1.69 0.06 -5.31
N HIS A 259 2.32 0.80 -4.40
CA HIS A 259 3.40 1.73 -4.74
C HIS A 259 4.70 1.02 -5.14
N ARG A 260 4.73 -0.33 -5.13
CA ARG A 260 5.91 -1.11 -5.48
C ARG A 260 5.69 -1.89 -6.78
N GLN A 261 6.64 -1.76 -7.70
CA GLN A 261 6.70 -2.58 -8.91
C GLN A 261 7.32 -3.94 -8.57
N HIS A 262 6.58 -4.77 -7.85
CA HIS A 262 7.02 -6.12 -7.51
C HIS A 262 6.42 -7.16 -8.46
N ALA A 263 7.07 -8.31 -8.60
CA ALA A 263 6.62 -9.35 -9.53
C ALA A 263 5.20 -9.84 -9.21
N SER A 264 4.88 -10.09 -7.93
CA SER A 264 3.54 -10.51 -7.49
C SER A 264 2.45 -9.46 -7.68
N MET A 265 2.83 -8.20 -7.88
CA MET A 265 1.93 -7.08 -8.13
C MET A 265 1.78 -6.85 -9.63
N VAL A 266 2.88 -6.62 -10.33
CA VAL A 266 2.89 -6.14 -11.72
C VAL A 266 3.13 -7.29 -12.71
N ALA A 267 4.27 -7.98 -12.61
CA ALA A 267 4.62 -9.02 -13.59
C ALA A 267 3.59 -10.17 -13.65
N ALA A 268 3.06 -10.60 -12.50
CA ALA A 268 2.04 -11.66 -12.44
C ALA A 268 0.71 -11.23 -13.10
N ALA A 269 0.29 -9.97 -12.88
CA ALA A 269 -0.89 -9.42 -13.53
C ALA A 269 -0.68 -9.27 -15.05
N ALA A 270 0.50 -8.80 -15.47
CA ALA A 270 0.85 -8.69 -16.89
C ALA A 270 0.89 -10.06 -17.58
N ALA A 271 1.49 -11.06 -16.94
CA ALA A 271 1.53 -12.43 -17.45
C ALA A 271 0.12 -13.05 -17.55
N ALA A 272 -0.75 -12.80 -16.55
CA ALA A 272 -2.15 -13.20 -16.61
C ALA A 272 -2.86 -12.61 -17.83
N GLN A 273 -2.66 -11.32 -18.09
CA GLN A 273 -3.26 -10.64 -19.25
C GLN A 273 -2.76 -11.17 -20.59
N GLN A 274 -1.46 -11.44 -20.71
CA GLN A 274 -0.88 -12.06 -21.89
C GLN A 274 -1.47 -13.45 -22.17
N GLN A 275 -1.93 -14.15 -21.13
CA GLN A 275 -2.61 -15.45 -21.22
C GLN A 275 -4.14 -15.33 -21.27
N HIS A 276 -4.69 -14.12 -21.46
CA HIS A 276 -6.13 -13.85 -21.46
C HIS A 276 -6.85 -14.23 -20.16
N LYS A 277 -6.14 -14.26 -19.03
CA LYS A 277 -6.70 -14.43 -17.69
C LYS A 277 -7.11 -13.05 -17.14
N PRO A 278 -8.30 -12.91 -16.54
CA PRO A 278 -8.70 -11.64 -15.93
C PRO A 278 -7.79 -11.27 -14.77
N ALA A 279 -7.51 -9.98 -14.67
CA ALA A 279 -6.88 -9.34 -13.52
C ALA A 279 -7.88 -8.35 -12.94
N LEU A 280 -8.24 -8.50 -11.67
CA LEU A 280 -9.31 -7.77 -11.00
C LEU A 280 -8.85 -7.16 -9.67
N ALA A 281 -9.46 -6.06 -9.27
CA ALA A 281 -9.31 -5.51 -7.92
C ALA A 281 -10.18 -6.27 -6.92
N GLY A 282 -9.61 -6.58 -5.75
CA GLY A 282 -10.36 -7.04 -4.58
C GLY A 282 -11.11 -5.90 -3.90
N LEU A 283 -11.90 -6.23 -2.88
CA LEU A 283 -12.79 -5.27 -2.21
C LEU A 283 -12.03 -4.24 -1.37
N LEU A 284 -10.91 -4.62 -0.74
CA LEU A 284 -10.08 -3.68 0.01
C LEU A 284 -9.43 -2.68 -0.95
N LEU A 285 -8.82 -3.18 -2.03
CA LEU A 285 -8.20 -2.34 -3.05
C LEU A 285 -9.22 -1.38 -3.66
N LEU A 286 -10.37 -1.90 -4.10
CA LEU A 286 -11.44 -1.09 -4.69
C LEU A 286 -11.90 0.01 -3.72
N LYS A 287 -12.12 -0.33 -2.45
CA LYS A 287 -12.53 0.63 -1.43
C LYS A 287 -11.50 1.73 -1.20
N GLU A 288 -10.22 1.37 -1.14
CA GLU A 288 -9.14 2.36 -0.95
C GLU A 288 -9.01 3.28 -2.17
N LEU A 289 -9.12 2.73 -3.39
CA LEU A 289 -9.12 3.53 -4.62
C LEU A 289 -10.33 4.46 -4.70
N GLN A 290 -11.53 3.98 -4.37
CA GLN A 290 -12.75 4.80 -4.27
C GLN A 290 -12.61 5.92 -3.25
N ALA A 291 -12.04 5.63 -2.07
CA ALA A 291 -11.81 6.64 -1.04
C ALA A 291 -10.83 7.72 -1.52
N ILE A 292 -9.74 7.32 -2.19
CA ILE A 292 -8.74 8.24 -2.74
C ILE A 292 -9.34 9.07 -3.87
N GLN A 293 -10.04 8.45 -4.81
CA GLN A 293 -10.68 9.16 -5.92
C GLN A 293 -11.74 10.14 -5.42
N GLY A 294 -12.58 9.72 -4.46
CA GLY A 294 -13.57 10.59 -3.82
C GLY A 294 -12.93 11.73 -3.03
N ALA A 295 -11.74 11.51 -2.45
CA ALA A 295 -11.03 12.54 -1.69
C ALA A 295 -10.23 13.52 -2.57
N LEU A 296 -9.76 13.10 -3.75
CA LEU A 296 -8.83 13.88 -4.58
C LEU A 296 -9.43 14.34 -5.90
N SER A 297 -10.08 13.45 -6.65
CA SER A 297 -10.60 13.77 -7.99
C SER A 297 -11.92 14.54 -7.91
N ARG A 298 -12.83 14.15 -7.01
CA ARG A 298 -14.19 14.73 -6.90
C ARG A 298 -14.64 14.94 -5.45
N PRO A 299 -13.88 15.69 -4.64
CA PRO A 299 -14.23 15.87 -3.24
C PRO A 299 -15.47 16.73 -3.04
N ALA A 300 -16.31 16.34 -2.07
CA ALA A 300 -17.34 17.23 -1.57
C ALA A 300 -16.67 18.44 -0.91
N ARG A 301 -17.04 19.66 -1.32
CA ARG A 301 -16.42 20.92 -0.88
C ARG A 301 -17.25 21.66 0.19
N PRO A 302 -16.61 22.35 1.15
CA PRO A 302 -15.17 22.63 1.25
C PRO A 302 -14.33 21.42 1.69
N VAL A 303 -13.10 21.32 1.18
CA VAL A 303 -12.12 20.29 1.58
C VAL A 303 -11.21 20.82 2.66
N CYS A 304 -10.88 19.96 3.62
CA CYS A 304 -9.94 20.23 4.69
C CYS A 304 -8.76 19.26 4.63
N TRP A 305 -7.59 19.78 4.24
CA TRP A 305 -6.35 19.03 4.22
C TRP A 305 -5.61 19.21 5.53
N ILE A 306 -5.40 18.13 6.29
CA ILE A 306 -4.61 18.16 7.52
C ILE A 306 -3.25 17.51 7.21
N VAL A 307 -2.19 18.31 7.26
CA VAL A 307 -0.82 17.86 6.98
C VAL A 307 0.04 18.08 8.20
N GLY A 308 0.70 17.03 8.66
CA GLY A 308 1.63 17.13 9.79
C GLY A 308 2.84 16.23 9.64
N GLY A 309 3.74 16.35 10.60
CA GLY A 309 4.97 15.57 10.70
C GLY A 309 6.15 16.41 11.13
N LEU A 310 7.34 15.81 11.05
CA LEU A 310 8.57 16.41 11.56
C LEU A 310 9.21 17.40 10.58
N LYS A 311 9.11 17.14 9.27
CA LYS A 311 9.90 17.81 8.24
C LYS A 311 9.04 18.30 7.08
N VAL A 312 9.17 19.57 6.72
CA VAL A 312 8.61 20.19 5.51
C VAL A 312 9.16 19.51 4.27
N SER A 313 10.47 19.21 4.22
CA SER A 313 11.10 18.58 3.06
C SER A 313 10.43 17.26 2.63
N SER A 314 9.93 16.50 3.62
CA SER A 314 9.22 15.23 3.38
C SER A 314 7.78 15.37 2.87
N LYS A 315 7.22 16.60 2.92
CA LYS A 315 5.81 16.89 2.62
C LYS A 315 5.63 18.03 1.60
N ALA A 316 6.70 18.67 1.14
CA ALA A 316 6.63 19.82 0.23
C ALA A 316 5.89 19.48 -1.08
N LEU A 317 6.24 18.36 -1.73
CA LEU A 317 5.56 17.90 -2.94
C LEU A 317 4.07 17.60 -2.70
N LEU A 318 3.74 17.00 -1.55
CA LEU A 318 2.35 16.77 -1.18
C LEU A 318 1.61 18.12 -1.03
N LEU A 319 2.17 19.08 -0.29
CA LEU A 319 1.54 20.39 -0.09
C LEU A 319 1.34 21.15 -1.40
N GLN A 320 2.33 21.12 -2.31
CA GLN A 320 2.23 21.71 -3.64
C GLN A 320 1.06 21.09 -4.42
N HIS A 321 1.00 19.76 -4.48
CA HIS A 321 -0.09 19.06 -5.16
C HIS A 321 -1.46 19.32 -4.52
N LEU A 322 -1.55 19.32 -3.20
CA LEU A 322 -2.81 19.63 -2.49
C LEU A 322 -3.29 21.05 -2.81
N LEU A 323 -2.39 22.03 -2.88
CA LEU A 323 -2.74 23.38 -3.31
C LEU A 323 -3.14 23.42 -4.79
N GLU A 324 -2.50 22.64 -5.67
CA GLU A 324 -2.88 22.52 -7.08
C GLU A 324 -4.33 22.05 -7.25
N VAL A 325 -4.75 21.03 -6.49
CA VAL A 325 -6.13 20.48 -6.55
C VAL A 325 -7.14 21.21 -5.64
N SER A 326 -6.68 22.16 -4.82
CA SER A 326 -7.53 22.98 -3.96
C SER A 326 -8.19 24.14 -4.72
N GLU A 327 -9.39 24.48 -4.28
CA GLU A 327 -10.20 25.60 -4.77
C GLU A 327 -10.43 26.65 -3.67
N LYS A 328 -10.90 27.83 -4.08
CA LYS A 328 -11.24 28.91 -3.17
C LYS A 328 -12.25 28.44 -2.11
N GLY A 329 -11.93 28.67 -0.84
CA GLY A 329 -12.75 28.25 0.30
C GLY A 329 -12.35 26.90 0.91
N ASP A 330 -11.48 26.12 0.26
CA ASP A 330 -10.82 24.99 0.90
C ASP A 330 -9.84 25.44 1.99
N LYS A 331 -9.46 24.49 2.84
CA LYS A 331 -8.64 24.73 4.03
C LYS A 331 -7.46 23.77 4.05
N VAL A 332 -6.27 24.26 4.41
CA VAL A 332 -5.07 23.46 4.67
C VAL A 332 -4.60 23.76 6.09
N LEU A 333 -4.63 22.77 6.96
CA LEU A 333 -4.19 22.82 8.35
C LEU A 333 -2.79 22.19 8.42
N ILE A 334 -1.78 22.95 8.82
CA ILE A 334 -0.42 22.44 9.02
C ILE A 334 -0.15 22.27 10.52
N GLY A 335 0.26 21.07 10.93
CA GLY A 335 0.57 20.74 12.33
C GLY A 335 1.92 20.02 12.51
N GLY A 336 2.20 19.57 13.73
CA GLY A 336 3.50 18.97 14.10
C GLY A 336 4.68 19.93 13.99
N CYS A 337 5.91 19.41 14.14
CA CYS A 337 7.12 20.25 14.09
C CYS A 337 7.28 21.00 12.77
N MET A 338 6.80 20.46 11.65
CA MET A 338 6.92 21.13 10.36
C MET A 338 6.22 22.50 10.33
N ALA A 339 5.17 22.72 11.14
CA ALA A 339 4.53 24.02 11.27
C ALA A 339 5.48 25.09 11.83
N LEU A 340 6.46 24.70 12.64
CA LEU A 340 7.44 25.61 13.23
C LEU A 340 8.39 26.18 12.17
N THR A 341 8.69 25.43 11.11
CA THR A 341 9.43 25.96 9.95
C THR A 341 8.63 27.06 9.23
N PHE A 342 7.30 26.91 9.09
CA PHE A 342 6.45 27.98 8.57
C PHE A 342 6.47 29.20 9.48
N LEU A 343 6.31 29.01 10.79
CA LEU A 343 6.35 30.12 11.76
C LEU A 343 7.71 30.82 11.80
N LYS A 344 8.83 30.09 11.73
CA LYS A 344 10.17 30.68 11.61
C LYS A 344 10.32 31.46 10.31
N SER A 345 9.67 31.03 9.22
CA SER A 345 9.67 31.78 7.95
C SER A 345 8.95 33.13 8.03
N ARG A 346 8.09 33.30 9.04
CA ARG A 346 7.42 34.55 9.45
C ARG A 346 8.19 35.32 10.55
N ASN A 347 9.42 34.90 10.86
CA ASN A 347 10.29 35.46 11.90
C ASN A 347 9.78 35.28 13.35
N PHE A 348 8.98 34.24 13.62
CA PHE A 348 8.68 33.86 15.01
C PHE A 348 9.80 33.01 15.62
N GLU A 349 10.06 33.23 16.90
CA GLU A 349 11.04 32.46 17.67
C GLU A 349 10.54 31.03 17.92
N THR A 350 11.37 30.02 17.62
CA THR A 350 11.00 28.61 17.75
C THR A 350 11.78 27.86 18.84
N GLY A 351 12.62 28.56 19.62
CA GLY A 351 13.42 27.97 20.69
C GLY A 351 14.25 26.78 20.20
N ASN A 352 14.29 25.71 21.00
CA ASN A 352 14.98 24.46 20.65
C ASN A 352 14.16 23.51 19.77
N SER A 353 13.04 23.96 19.22
CA SER A 353 12.17 23.09 18.42
C SER A 353 12.79 22.72 17.08
N LEU A 354 12.37 21.58 16.52
CA LEU A 354 12.83 21.11 15.22
C LEU A 354 12.35 22.03 14.08
N VAL A 355 13.29 22.62 13.34
CA VAL A 355 13.03 23.47 12.18
C VAL A 355 14.00 23.14 11.04
N GLU A 356 13.56 23.29 9.79
CA GLU A 356 14.38 23.13 8.59
C GLU A 356 14.66 24.49 7.92
N ASP A 357 15.78 25.14 8.27
CA ASP A 357 16.11 26.47 7.73
C ASP A 357 16.26 26.49 6.19
N SER A 358 16.66 25.36 5.59
CA SER A 358 16.72 25.20 4.14
C SER A 358 15.35 25.22 3.45
N GLN A 359 14.25 25.12 4.20
CA GLN A 359 12.87 25.06 3.69
C GLN A 359 12.07 26.35 3.95
N LEU A 360 12.67 27.39 4.54
CA LEU A 360 11.95 28.65 4.83
C LEU A 360 11.41 29.32 3.56
N GLN A 361 12.16 29.24 2.45
CA GLN A 361 11.72 29.76 1.17
C GLN A 361 10.55 28.97 0.60
N THR A 362 10.61 27.64 0.66
CA THR A 362 9.50 26.75 0.27
C THR A 362 8.25 27.01 1.09
N CYS A 363 8.36 27.29 2.39
CA CYS A 363 7.21 27.67 3.22
C CYS A 363 6.54 28.93 2.70
N ARG A 364 7.32 29.99 2.44
CA ARG A 364 6.79 31.26 1.89
C ARG A 364 6.10 31.07 0.53
N GLU A 365 6.65 30.24 -0.34
CA GLU A 365 6.06 29.92 -1.65
C GLU A 365 4.72 29.19 -1.49
N ILE A 366 4.61 28.24 -0.56
CA ILE A 366 3.37 27.52 -0.25
C ILE A 366 2.31 28.49 0.32
N GLU A 367 2.69 29.38 1.25
CA GLU A 367 1.76 30.39 1.78
C GLU A 367 1.25 31.33 0.69
N ALA A 368 2.14 31.81 -0.19
CA ALA A 368 1.78 32.67 -1.31
C ALA A 368 0.85 31.97 -2.31
N ALA A 369 1.14 30.71 -2.65
CA ALA A 369 0.30 29.90 -3.53
C ALA A 369 -1.10 29.66 -2.95
N ALA A 370 -1.19 29.40 -1.63
CA ALA A 370 -2.48 29.26 -0.95
C ALA A 370 -3.29 30.57 -0.99
N ALA A 371 -2.64 31.70 -0.68
CA ALA A 371 -3.26 33.02 -0.71
C ALA A 371 -3.76 33.39 -2.13
N ALA A 372 -2.95 33.15 -3.16
CA ALA A 372 -3.31 33.41 -4.56
C ALA A 372 -4.56 32.63 -5.01
N LYS A 373 -4.78 31.43 -4.46
CA LYS A 373 -5.97 30.60 -4.75
C LYS A 373 -7.17 30.88 -3.84
N GLY A 374 -7.00 31.71 -2.81
CA GLY A 374 -8.02 31.89 -1.78
C GLY A 374 -8.27 30.62 -0.94
N VAL A 375 -7.24 29.80 -0.77
CA VAL A 375 -7.22 28.64 0.13
C VAL A 375 -6.80 29.12 1.51
N SER A 376 -7.55 28.74 2.53
CA SER A 376 -7.23 29.11 3.92
C SER A 376 -6.12 28.22 4.45
N LEU A 377 -4.90 28.74 4.54
CA LEU A 377 -3.78 28.05 5.18
C LEU A 377 -3.73 28.40 6.68
N LEU A 378 -3.98 27.41 7.54
CA LEU A 378 -4.03 27.54 8.98
C LEU A 378 -2.78 26.91 9.61
N LEU A 379 -2.05 27.74 10.36
CA LEU A 379 -0.93 27.33 11.21
C LEU A 379 -1.36 27.34 12.69
N PRO A 380 -0.63 26.66 13.59
CA PRO A 380 -0.85 26.76 15.02
C PRO A 380 -0.67 28.20 15.52
N GLU A 381 -1.54 28.61 16.43
CA GLU A 381 -1.53 29.93 17.08
C GLU A 381 -0.98 29.88 18.51
N ASP A 382 -0.84 28.68 19.06
CA ASP A 382 -0.30 28.41 20.38
C ASP A 382 0.25 26.98 20.48
N PHE A 383 1.11 26.77 21.46
CA PHE A 383 1.83 25.51 21.67
C PHE A 383 1.86 25.13 23.13
N VAL A 384 1.84 23.82 23.38
CA VAL A 384 2.30 23.23 24.64
C VAL A 384 3.83 23.18 24.59
N LEU A 385 4.47 23.72 25.61
CA LEU A 385 5.92 23.82 25.70
C LEU A 385 6.50 22.80 26.68
N GLY A 386 7.72 22.35 26.41
CA GLY A 386 8.49 21.55 27.35
C GLY A 386 9.99 21.63 27.08
N PRO A 387 10.83 21.15 28.01
CA PRO A 387 12.28 21.22 27.89
C PRO A 387 12.84 20.18 26.90
N ALA A 388 12.14 19.06 26.69
CA ALA A 388 12.55 17.96 25.81
C ALA A 388 11.37 17.11 25.35
N ALA A 389 11.54 16.43 24.22
CA ALA A 389 10.60 15.41 23.72
C ALA A 389 10.86 14.06 24.42
N ALA A 390 10.37 13.92 25.66
CA ALA A 390 10.44 12.69 26.44
C ALA A 390 9.08 12.41 27.10
N ALA A 391 8.71 11.13 27.22
CA ALA A 391 7.39 10.71 27.72
C ALA A 391 7.11 11.16 29.16
N ASP A 392 8.16 11.42 29.95
CA ASP A 392 8.16 11.85 31.35
C ASP A 392 8.52 13.33 31.54
N ALA A 393 8.76 14.09 30.46
CA ALA A 393 9.05 15.51 30.55
C ALA A 393 7.79 16.28 31.00
N ALA A 394 7.89 17.00 32.12
CA ALA A 394 6.82 17.88 32.56
C ALA A 394 6.59 19.02 31.56
N ALA A 395 5.33 19.27 31.19
CA ALA A 395 4.96 20.44 30.40
C ALA A 395 5.33 21.72 31.16
N ALA A 396 6.03 22.63 30.49
CA ALA A 396 6.43 23.92 31.02
C ALA A 396 5.32 25.00 30.91
N GLY A 397 4.19 24.67 30.27
CA GLY A 397 3.03 25.54 30.09
C GLY A 397 2.60 25.65 28.62
N THR A 398 1.83 26.69 28.31
CA THR A 398 1.39 27.02 26.95
C THR A 398 1.82 28.43 26.57
N ALA A 399 2.20 28.65 25.31
CA ALA A 399 2.52 29.98 24.80
C ALA A 399 1.86 30.23 23.44
N ALA A 400 1.44 31.47 23.21
CA ALA A 400 1.00 31.90 21.89
C ALA A 400 2.17 31.90 20.90
N ALA A 401 1.94 31.50 19.65
CA ALA A 401 2.93 31.48 18.59
C ALA A 401 3.58 32.85 18.37
N ALA A 402 2.79 33.92 18.44
CA ALA A 402 3.27 35.30 18.29
C ALA A 402 4.18 35.76 19.45
N ALA A 403 4.10 35.13 20.61
CA ALA A 403 5.00 35.40 21.74
C ALA A 403 6.36 34.70 21.58
N GLY A 404 6.46 33.73 20.66
CA GLY A 404 7.65 32.92 20.45
C GLY A 404 7.83 31.81 21.47
N VAL A 405 8.62 30.80 21.12
CA VAL A 405 9.04 29.73 22.02
C VAL A 405 10.36 30.14 22.69
N PRO A 406 10.45 30.13 24.04
CA PRO A 406 11.68 30.49 24.75
C PRO A 406 12.89 29.62 24.36
N PRO A 407 14.13 30.15 24.38
CA PRO A 407 15.32 29.43 23.90
C PRO A 407 15.62 28.09 24.58
N HIS A 408 15.18 27.89 25.83
CA HIS A 408 15.41 26.66 26.61
C HIS A 408 14.25 25.66 26.50
N LEU A 409 13.19 26.00 25.77
CA LEU A 409 12.00 25.17 25.56
C LEU A 409 11.84 24.82 24.10
N MET A 410 10.97 23.86 23.84
CA MET A 410 10.48 23.49 22.52
C MET A 410 8.96 23.34 22.53
N ALA A 411 8.35 23.55 21.36
CA ALA A 411 6.94 23.27 21.13
C ALA A 411 6.75 21.76 20.89
N LEU A 412 5.99 21.13 21.77
CA LEU A 412 5.76 19.68 21.77
C LEU A 412 4.42 19.30 21.14
N ASP A 413 3.41 20.14 21.30
CA ASP A 413 2.07 19.92 20.75
C ASP A 413 1.30 21.23 20.52
N HIS A 414 0.15 21.15 19.87
CA HIS A 414 -0.80 22.25 19.71
C HIS A 414 -1.38 22.69 21.05
N GLY A 415 -1.43 23.99 21.27
CA GLY A 415 -2.16 24.54 22.41
C GLY A 415 -3.68 24.51 22.21
N PRO A 416 -4.44 24.84 23.26
CA PRO A 416 -5.90 24.79 23.24
C PRO A 416 -6.54 25.71 22.19
N LEU A 417 -5.96 26.87 21.88
CA LEU A 417 -6.50 27.81 20.89
C LEU A 417 -6.40 27.21 19.48
N THR A 418 -5.25 26.64 19.13
CA THR A 418 -5.02 25.92 17.88
C THR A 418 -6.01 24.78 17.73
N ASN A 419 -6.17 23.96 18.78
CA ASN A 419 -7.12 22.85 18.77
C ASN A 419 -8.56 23.32 18.52
N GLN A 420 -8.99 24.41 19.17
CA GLN A 420 -10.32 24.99 18.95
C GLN A 420 -10.49 25.48 17.51
N ARG A 421 -9.51 26.19 16.97
CA ARG A 421 -9.54 26.75 15.61
C ARG A 421 -9.52 25.65 14.55
N PHE A 422 -8.65 24.65 14.72
CA PHE A 422 -8.56 23.51 13.81
C PHE A 422 -9.86 22.70 13.84
N ALA A 423 -10.44 22.46 15.02
CA ALA A 423 -11.73 21.79 15.14
C ALA A 423 -12.87 22.56 14.45
N ALA A 424 -12.88 23.89 14.51
CA ALA A 424 -13.85 24.70 13.79
C ALA A 424 -13.70 24.58 12.26
N ALA A 425 -12.46 24.65 11.75
CA ALA A 425 -12.17 24.46 10.32
C ALA A 425 -12.60 23.07 9.82
N ILE A 426 -12.34 22.02 10.61
CA ILE A 426 -12.74 20.64 10.31
C ILE A 426 -14.25 20.50 10.28
N ARG A 427 -14.98 21.07 11.26
CA ARG A 427 -16.45 20.99 11.34
C ARG A 427 -17.14 21.65 10.15
N ASP A 428 -16.54 22.71 9.60
CA ASP A 428 -17.03 23.45 8.44
C ASP A 428 -16.60 22.83 7.09
N SER A 429 -16.18 21.56 7.08
CA SER A 429 -15.67 20.90 5.87
C SER A 429 -16.46 19.63 5.56
N LYS A 430 -16.68 19.38 4.26
CA LYS A 430 -17.46 18.21 3.80
C LYS A 430 -16.56 17.01 3.53
N THR A 431 -15.32 17.25 3.10
CA THR A 431 -14.29 16.23 2.93
C THR A 431 -13.10 16.59 3.81
N ILE A 432 -12.59 15.62 4.59
CA ILE A 432 -11.41 15.80 5.42
C ILE A 432 -10.40 14.74 5.03
N VAL A 433 -9.18 15.17 4.70
CA VAL A 433 -8.07 14.27 4.37
C VAL A 433 -6.94 14.58 5.32
N TRP A 434 -6.53 13.57 6.10
CA TRP A 434 -5.48 13.72 7.10
C TRP A 434 -4.28 12.85 6.78
N SER A 435 -3.13 13.50 6.51
CA SER A 435 -1.83 12.87 6.33
C SER A 435 -0.83 13.45 7.34
N ALA A 436 -0.71 12.78 8.49
CA ALA A 436 0.36 13.00 9.45
C ALA A 436 1.02 11.68 9.78
N ASN A 437 2.33 11.69 10.01
CA ASN A 437 3.02 10.53 10.58
C ASN A 437 2.89 10.61 12.10
N PRO A 438 2.20 9.67 12.76
CA PRO A 438 2.32 9.52 14.20
C PRO A 438 3.67 8.84 14.44
N LYS A 439 4.71 9.63 14.67
CA LYS A 439 5.85 9.13 15.44
C LYS A 439 5.85 9.92 16.75
N PRO A 440 5.89 9.22 17.89
CA PRO A 440 5.85 9.83 19.21
C PRO A 440 7.02 10.80 19.41
#